data_AF-A0A433JZG5-F1
#
_entry.id   AF-A0A433JZG5-F1
#
_cell.length_a   1.000
_cell.length_b   1.000
_cell.length_c   1.000
_cell.angle_alpha   90.00
_cell.angle_beta   90.00
_cell.angle_gamma   90.00
#
_symmetry.space_group_name_H-M   'P 1'
#
loop_
_entity.id
_entity.type
_entity.pdbx_description
1 polymer ?
#
loop_
_entity_poly.entity_id
_entity_poly.type
_entity_poly.pdbx_seq_one_letter_code
_entity_poly.pdbx_strand_id
1 'polypeptide(L)'
;MQLIAKYTALEECRVAITYFRTLAEKEDSYLLFNRAMSLCLQTEQFWLLNEQSLSFFSSLNTASKDVYNALLLQLKTLCQTNKVFLRGNHLDTVIASLSQQQSLPANALDLVAPFLKESAVDYKKSLQGLRLIHGPDLDTKARATQRLHHSAPHALEIRARTMLLLETLKIVPERESYGAFLKDIISFLIEFHDEEQVNKGDFMSVEEATADRLCTWLNAALRIERPELKHLLSFIANRIIVLGTTMVFSPVSTVDLSELYILIEESAVQAGLEVIDSSNHALHKMCAAAMLMTGICDKSPASLPMIVRAQASDAETATISVLKKYLKSPSLIEQFFATDAFKPYFTGSIACSPIDYQAFFITFAPHLSMRTELSVKAKPELAKALINFIADCRSNRAIFSDSKFMAWYEDEFAKRNMFLVVRELFFTAISNEVNFNRSQLEGLNSAHARLKQYKIIAEDDSSLVDIFVPERDALNLTALDVFYKTLDKEKQKDLIKELVLSVVLQAGAIYIMQADKGYKPAAPAVPIVTAQPSCYSGGFCMFPRAIASVSHSAATLEIDEFKLR
;
A
#
# COMPACT_ATOMS: atom_id res chain seq x y z
N MET A 1 14.36 -31.48 -0.92
CA MET A 1 13.39 -31.00 -1.93
C MET A 1 12.16 -31.91 -2.02
N GLN A 2 12.25 -33.13 -2.56
CA GLN A 2 11.10 -34.05 -2.65
C GLN A 2 10.52 -34.46 -1.29
N LEU A 3 11.37 -34.70 -0.29
CA LEU A 3 10.96 -34.95 1.10
C LEU A 3 10.21 -33.75 1.71
N ILE A 4 10.74 -32.52 1.56
CA ILE A 4 10.09 -31.30 2.03
C ILE A 4 8.72 -31.13 1.37
N ALA A 5 8.62 -31.31 0.04
CA ALA A 5 7.34 -31.25 -0.66
C ALA A 5 6.35 -32.33 -0.16
N LYS A 6 6.83 -33.54 0.13
CA LYS A 6 6.02 -34.63 0.69
C LYS A 6 5.53 -34.31 2.12
N TYR A 7 6.39 -33.77 2.98
CA TYR A 7 6.02 -33.38 4.35
C TYR A 7 5.06 -32.20 4.37
N THR A 8 5.26 -31.18 3.52
CA THR A 8 4.32 -30.07 3.36
C THR A 8 2.94 -30.57 2.90
N ALA A 9 2.89 -31.46 1.89
CA ALA A 9 1.64 -32.02 1.41
C ALA A 9 0.91 -32.86 2.48
N LEU A 10 1.64 -33.60 3.32
CA LEU A 10 1.07 -34.36 4.44
C LEU A 10 0.48 -33.44 5.51
N GLU A 11 1.16 -32.32 5.82
CA GLU A 11 0.67 -31.34 6.78
C GLU A 11 -0.59 -30.64 6.27
N GLU A 12 -0.59 -30.20 5.01
CA GLU A 12 -1.78 -29.64 4.34
C GLU A 12 -2.97 -30.61 4.37
N CYS A 13 -2.72 -31.90 4.11
CA CYS A 13 -3.75 -32.94 4.23
C CYS A 13 -4.26 -33.09 5.67
N ARG A 14 -3.36 -33.07 6.67
CA ARG A 14 -3.74 -33.19 8.10
C ARG A 14 -4.60 -32.01 8.55
N VAL A 15 -4.22 -30.79 8.17
CA VAL A 15 -4.99 -29.57 8.45
C VAL A 15 -6.36 -29.65 7.79
N ALA A 16 -6.44 -30.02 6.52
CA ALA A 16 -7.71 -30.16 5.81
C ALA A 16 -8.62 -31.23 6.44
N ILE A 17 -8.09 -32.41 6.78
CA ILE A 17 -8.85 -33.49 7.45
C ILE A 17 -9.39 -33.00 8.80
N THR A 18 -8.54 -32.33 9.59
CA THR A 18 -8.95 -31.80 10.91
C THR A 18 -10.08 -30.78 10.75
N TYR A 19 -9.94 -29.85 9.80
CA TYR A 19 -10.95 -28.85 9.47
C TYR A 19 -12.29 -29.49 9.08
N PHE A 20 -12.29 -30.43 8.14
CA PHE A 20 -13.52 -31.11 7.70
C PHE A 20 -14.16 -31.95 8.81
N ARG A 21 -13.34 -32.61 9.64
CA ARG A 21 -13.82 -33.34 10.81
C ARG A 21 -14.51 -32.40 11.81
N THR A 22 -13.88 -31.27 12.12
CA THR A 22 -14.47 -30.26 13.02
C THR A 22 -15.79 -29.70 12.49
N LEU A 23 -15.92 -29.49 11.18
CA LEU A 23 -17.21 -29.11 10.58
C LEU A 23 -18.26 -30.22 10.67
N ALA A 24 -17.86 -31.49 10.52
CA ALA A 24 -18.78 -32.63 10.57
C ALA A 24 -19.24 -32.99 11.99
N GLU A 25 -18.44 -32.69 13.02
CA GLU A 25 -18.71 -33.01 14.43
C GLU A 25 -19.71 -32.04 15.11
N LYS A 26 -20.02 -30.89 14.48
CA LYS A 26 -21.00 -29.93 15.01
C LYS A 26 -22.42 -30.35 14.60
N GLU A 27 -23.31 -30.53 15.58
CA GLU A 27 -24.65 -31.14 15.41
C GLU A 27 -25.56 -30.44 14.38
N ASP A 28 -25.27 -29.21 13.95
CA ASP A 28 -26.03 -28.45 12.93
C ASP A 28 -25.21 -28.05 11.67
N SER A 29 -23.98 -28.56 11.51
CA SER A 29 -23.04 -28.07 10.48
C SER A 29 -22.93 -28.93 9.21
N TYR A 30 -23.83 -29.90 9.00
CA TYR A 30 -23.84 -30.72 7.77
C TYR A 30 -23.95 -29.86 6.49
N LEU A 31 -24.70 -28.75 6.55
CA LEU A 31 -24.80 -27.79 5.45
C LEU A 31 -23.48 -27.09 5.16
N LEU A 32 -22.74 -26.68 6.20
CA LEU A 32 -21.45 -26.00 6.07
C LEU A 32 -20.37 -26.97 5.57
N PHE A 33 -20.35 -28.21 6.09
CA PHE A 33 -19.48 -29.28 5.59
C PHE A 33 -19.72 -29.55 4.10
N ASN A 34 -20.99 -29.75 3.70
CA ASN A 34 -21.34 -29.95 2.30
C ASN A 34 -20.96 -28.76 1.43
N ARG A 35 -21.12 -27.53 1.94
CA ARG A 35 -20.71 -26.33 1.20
C ARG A 35 -19.20 -26.27 1.02
N ALA A 36 -18.44 -26.53 2.06
CA ALA A 36 -16.98 -26.57 2.01
C ALA A 36 -16.50 -27.63 0.99
N MET A 37 -17.08 -28.82 1.02
CA MET A 37 -16.80 -29.88 0.05
C MET A 37 -17.17 -29.49 -1.38
N SER A 38 -18.35 -28.89 -1.57
CA SER A 38 -18.82 -28.43 -2.89
C SER A 38 -17.90 -27.34 -3.46
N LEU A 39 -17.47 -26.37 -2.65
CA LEU A 39 -16.52 -25.35 -3.06
C LEU A 39 -15.22 -26.01 -3.53
N CYS A 40 -14.67 -26.93 -2.72
CA CYS A 40 -13.43 -27.63 -3.06
C CYS A 40 -13.53 -28.42 -4.37
N LEU A 41 -14.63 -29.14 -4.58
CA LEU A 41 -14.82 -29.95 -5.78
C LEU A 41 -15.02 -29.09 -7.04
N GLN A 42 -15.69 -27.94 -6.92
CA GLN A 42 -16.02 -27.12 -8.08
C GLN A 42 -14.88 -26.18 -8.48
N THR A 43 -14.12 -25.65 -7.51
CA THR A 43 -12.98 -24.76 -7.77
C THR A 43 -11.65 -25.50 -7.85
N GLU A 44 -11.61 -26.76 -7.44
CA GLU A 44 -10.39 -27.57 -7.30
C GLU A 44 -9.38 -26.91 -6.35
N GLN A 45 -9.87 -26.12 -5.39
CA GLN A 45 -9.07 -25.41 -4.39
C GLN A 45 -9.58 -25.71 -2.98
N PHE A 46 -8.65 -25.93 -2.05
CA PHE A 46 -8.97 -26.15 -0.64
C PHE A 46 -8.90 -24.83 0.12
N TRP A 47 -10.02 -24.12 0.16
CA TRP A 47 -10.17 -22.93 1.00
C TRP A 47 -10.77 -23.36 2.34
N LEU A 48 -9.95 -23.35 3.38
CA LEU A 48 -10.32 -23.66 4.77
C LEU A 48 -11.13 -22.50 5.37
N LEU A 49 -12.27 -22.18 4.76
CA LEU A 49 -13.09 -21.01 5.07
C LEU A 49 -13.71 -21.12 6.47
N ASN A 50 -13.90 -19.98 7.11
CA ASN A 50 -14.62 -19.97 8.39
C ASN A 50 -16.14 -20.20 8.20
N GLU A 51 -16.86 -20.38 9.31
CA GLU A 51 -18.30 -20.68 9.28
C GLU A 51 -19.14 -19.55 8.69
N GLN A 52 -18.75 -18.28 8.89
CA GLN A 52 -19.43 -17.12 8.33
C GLN A 52 -19.36 -17.14 6.80
N SER A 53 -18.18 -17.40 6.25
CA SER A 53 -17.97 -17.51 4.80
C SER A 53 -18.73 -18.68 4.18
N LEU A 54 -18.69 -19.85 4.82
CA LEU A 54 -19.47 -21.00 4.37
C LEU A 54 -20.98 -20.74 4.42
N SER A 55 -21.44 -20.02 5.44
CA SER A 55 -22.84 -19.60 5.56
C SER A 55 -23.22 -18.64 4.44
N PHE A 56 -22.38 -17.66 4.13
CA PHE A 56 -22.59 -16.74 2.99
C PHE A 56 -22.76 -17.49 1.67
N PHE A 57 -21.84 -18.40 1.32
CA PHE A 57 -21.95 -19.19 0.09
C PHE A 57 -23.18 -20.10 0.07
N SER A 58 -23.63 -20.58 1.24
CA SER A 58 -24.86 -21.37 1.37
C SER A 58 -26.10 -20.52 1.13
N SER A 59 -26.15 -19.31 1.69
CA SER A 59 -27.22 -18.33 1.43
C SER A 59 -27.26 -17.92 -0.03
N LEU A 60 -26.11 -17.62 -0.64
CA LEU A 60 -26.01 -17.27 -2.06
C LEU A 60 -26.56 -18.38 -2.97
N ASN A 61 -26.15 -19.63 -2.73
CA ASN A 61 -26.66 -20.78 -3.49
C ASN A 61 -28.15 -21.02 -3.29
N THR A 62 -28.67 -20.73 -2.10
CA THR A 62 -30.11 -20.89 -1.79
C THR A 62 -30.94 -19.81 -2.47
N ALA A 63 -30.45 -18.57 -2.49
CA ALA A 63 -31.09 -17.44 -3.15
C ALA A 63 -31.06 -17.57 -4.68
N SER A 64 -29.90 -17.92 -5.25
CA SER A 64 -29.76 -18.17 -6.68
C SER A 64 -28.62 -19.13 -6.98
N LYS A 65 -28.98 -20.36 -7.35
CA LYS A 65 -28.02 -21.40 -7.74
C LYS A 65 -27.23 -21.01 -9.00
N ASP A 66 -27.86 -20.32 -9.94
CA ASP A 66 -27.21 -19.92 -11.19
C ASP A 66 -26.13 -18.86 -10.94
N VAL A 67 -26.44 -17.85 -10.13
CA VAL A 67 -25.47 -16.80 -9.76
C VAL A 67 -24.34 -17.38 -8.91
N TYR A 68 -24.65 -18.29 -7.98
CA TYR A 68 -23.62 -19.03 -7.23
C TYR A 68 -22.66 -19.79 -8.15
N ASN A 69 -23.18 -20.57 -9.11
CA ASN A 69 -22.34 -21.32 -10.04
C ASN A 69 -21.52 -20.39 -10.94
N ALA A 70 -22.08 -19.24 -11.35
CA ALA A 70 -21.36 -18.22 -12.11
C ALA A 70 -20.19 -17.62 -11.31
N LEU A 71 -20.40 -17.29 -10.03
CA LEU A 71 -19.34 -16.84 -9.13
C LEU A 71 -18.24 -17.90 -8.99
N LEU A 72 -18.60 -19.18 -8.79
CA LEU A 72 -17.60 -20.25 -8.70
C LEU A 72 -16.79 -20.41 -9.97
N LEU A 73 -17.42 -20.26 -11.15
CA LEU A 73 -16.71 -20.30 -12.42
C LEU A 73 -15.73 -19.13 -12.54
N GLN A 74 -16.10 -17.93 -12.08
CA GLN A 74 -15.21 -16.77 -12.06
C GLN A 74 -14.03 -16.97 -11.10
N LEU A 75 -14.27 -17.42 -9.87
CA LEU A 75 -13.21 -17.74 -8.91
C LEU A 75 -12.28 -18.84 -9.43
N LYS A 76 -12.83 -19.88 -10.07
CA LYS A 76 -12.05 -20.92 -10.75
C LYS A 76 -11.19 -20.33 -11.87
N THR A 77 -11.74 -19.44 -12.69
CA THR A 77 -11.02 -18.77 -13.77
C THR A 77 -9.86 -17.93 -13.24
N LEU A 78 -10.08 -17.17 -12.16
CA LEU A 78 -9.02 -16.39 -11.50
C LEU A 78 -7.87 -17.29 -11.02
N CYS A 79 -8.18 -18.40 -10.36
CA CYS A 79 -7.16 -19.32 -9.86
C CYS A 79 -6.46 -20.13 -10.95
N GLN A 80 -7.18 -20.61 -11.97
CA GLN A 80 -6.63 -21.54 -12.96
C GLN A 80 -6.05 -20.82 -14.17
N THR A 81 -6.81 -19.90 -14.76
CA THR A 81 -6.41 -19.19 -15.98
C THR A 81 -5.44 -18.05 -15.65
N ASN A 82 -5.81 -17.21 -14.68
CA ASN A 82 -5.01 -16.02 -14.30
C ASN A 82 -3.94 -16.37 -13.26
N LYS A 83 -3.89 -17.63 -12.81
CA LYS A 83 -2.94 -18.18 -11.83
C LYS A 83 -2.92 -17.42 -10.50
N VAL A 84 -4.00 -16.73 -10.16
CA VAL A 84 -4.14 -15.96 -8.91
C VAL A 84 -4.19 -16.91 -7.73
N PHE A 85 -3.27 -16.73 -6.77
CA PHE A 85 -3.25 -17.55 -5.55
C PHE A 85 -4.21 -17.00 -4.50
N LEU A 86 -5.48 -17.40 -4.61
CA LEU A 86 -6.49 -17.08 -3.60
C LEU A 86 -6.36 -18.00 -2.39
N ARG A 87 -6.17 -17.39 -1.21
CA ARG A 87 -6.17 -18.06 0.09
C ARG A 87 -7.55 -17.96 0.73
N GLY A 88 -7.88 -18.90 1.62
CA GLY A 88 -9.14 -18.86 2.37
C GLY A 88 -9.36 -17.55 3.12
N ASN A 89 -8.31 -17.01 3.73
CA ASN A 89 -8.39 -15.72 4.44
C ASN A 89 -8.72 -14.53 3.52
N HIS A 90 -8.35 -14.54 2.24
CA HIS A 90 -8.76 -13.48 1.30
C HIS A 90 -10.29 -13.47 1.14
N LEU A 91 -10.88 -14.66 0.97
CA LEU A 91 -12.33 -14.82 0.86
C LEU A 91 -13.02 -14.50 2.18
N ASP A 92 -12.47 -14.95 3.31
CA ASP A 92 -13.00 -14.63 4.64
C ASP A 92 -13.01 -13.13 4.91
N THR A 93 -11.92 -12.42 4.61
CA THR A 93 -11.83 -10.96 4.76
C THR A 93 -12.85 -10.25 3.86
N VAL A 94 -12.98 -10.66 2.59
CA VAL A 94 -13.97 -10.06 1.68
C VAL A 94 -15.41 -10.27 2.17
N ILE A 95 -15.73 -11.48 2.63
CA ILE A 95 -17.08 -11.77 3.13
C ILE A 95 -17.35 -11.03 4.44
N ALA A 96 -16.36 -10.93 5.33
CA ALA A 96 -16.46 -10.11 6.54
C ALA A 96 -16.69 -8.63 6.19
N SER A 97 -15.99 -8.09 5.21
CA SER A 97 -16.19 -6.74 4.68
C SER A 97 -17.59 -6.54 4.10
N LEU A 98 -18.19 -7.56 3.50
CA LEU A 98 -19.57 -7.54 3.00
C LEU A 98 -20.58 -7.54 4.16
N SER A 99 -20.38 -8.39 5.17
CA SER A 99 -21.21 -8.43 6.38
C SER A 99 -21.14 -7.12 7.19
N GLN A 100 -19.96 -6.48 7.22
CA GLN A 100 -19.81 -5.15 7.83
C GLN A 100 -20.68 -4.11 7.12
N GLN A 101 -20.76 -4.20 5.80
CA GLN A 101 -21.59 -3.32 4.98
C GLN A 101 -23.09 -3.56 5.21
N GLN A 102 -23.51 -4.83 5.28
CA GLN A 102 -24.90 -5.18 5.59
C GLN A 102 -25.35 -4.74 7.00
N SER A 103 -24.40 -4.61 7.93
CA SER A 103 -24.67 -4.16 9.31
C SER A 103 -24.55 -2.64 9.49
N LEU A 104 -24.28 -1.86 8.43
CA LEU A 104 -24.33 -0.41 8.53
C LEU A 104 -25.76 0.04 8.87
N PRO A 105 -25.93 0.97 9.81
CA PRO A 105 -27.25 1.53 10.11
C PRO A 105 -27.79 2.28 8.89
N ALA A 106 -29.11 2.28 8.72
CA ALA A 106 -29.77 3.12 7.73
C ALA A 106 -29.42 4.61 7.98
N ASN A 107 -29.19 5.35 6.91
CA ASN A 107 -28.72 6.74 6.93
C ASN A 107 -27.43 6.94 7.76
N ALA A 108 -26.43 6.07 7.58
CA ALA A 108 -25.20 6.12 8.38
C ALA A 108 -24.48 7.49 8.32
N LEU A 109 -24.60 8.22 7.21
CA LEU A 109 -24.02 9.57 7.08
C LEU A 109 -24.67 10.59 8.03
N ASP A 110 -25.95 10.41 8.38
CA ASP A 110 -26.68 11.31 9.27
C ASP A 110 -26.15 11.27 10.71
N LEU A 111 -25.32 10.26 11.04
CA LEU A 111 -24.65 10.16 12.33
C LEU A 111 -23.59 11.25 12.56
N VAL A 112 -23.01 11.79 11.46
CA VAL A 112 -21.84 12.68 11.53
C VAL A 112 -22.24 14.09 11.99
N ALA A 113 -23.32 14.66 11.44
CA ALA A 113 -23.69 16.04 11.74
C ALA A 113 -24.07 16.26 13.22
N PRO A 114 -24.87 15.40 13.89
CA PRO A 114 -25.11 15.48 15.32
C PRO A 114 -23.84 15.33 16.15
N PHE A 115 -22.97 14.38 15.79
CA PHE A 115 -21.68 14.20 16.46
C PHE A 115 -20.84 15.48 16.43
N LEU A 116 -20.71 16.13 15.25
CA LEU A 116 -19.94 17.37 15.13
C LEU A 116 -20.56 18.55 15.89
N LYS A 117 -21.89 18.59 16.07
CA LYS A 117 -22.58 19.64 16.84
C LYS A 117 -22.42 19.47 18.34
N GLU A 118 -22.43 18.23 18.80
CA GLU A 118 -22.37 17.89 20.23
C GLU A 118 -20.92 17.77 20.73
N SER A 119 -19.98 17.44 19.84
CA SER A 119 -18.59 17.28 20.21
C SER A 119 -17.95 18.62 20.58
N ALA A 120 -17.44 18.70 21.81
CA ALA A 120 -16.58 19.80 22.24
C ALA A 120 -15.14 19.67 21.70
N VAL A 121 -14.83 18.61 20.97
CA VAL A 121 -13.49 18.32 20.42
C VAL A 121 -13.35 18.99 19.07
N ASP A 122 -12.32 19.83 18.92
CA ASP A 122 -11.86 20.27 17.61
C ASP A 122 -11.18 19.09 16.88
N TYR A 123 -11.96 18.42 16.03
CA TYR A 123 -11.48 17.22 15.34
C TYR A 123 -10.26 17.51 14.46
N LYS A 124 -10.15 18.71 13.86
CA LYS A 124 -9.01 19.05 13.00
C LYS A 124 -7.74 19.15 13.83
N LYS A 125 -7.83 19.79 15.00
CA LYS A 125 -6.72 19.85 15.95
C LYS A 125 -6.36 18.46 16.48
N SER A 126 -7.34 17.61 16.76
CA SER A 126 -7.09 16.21 17.18
C SER A 126 -6.37 15.40 16.10
N LEU A 127 -6.83 15.47 14.84
CA LEU A 127 -6.17 14.79 13.71
C LEU A 127 -4.75 15.31 13.49
N GLN A 128 -4.53 16.63 13.61
CA GLN A 128 -3.18 17.19 13.56
C GLN A 128 -2.31 16.69 14.72
N GLY A 129 -2.87 16.56 15.91
CA GLY A 129 -2.19 15.97 17.07
C GLY A 129 -1.74 14.54 16.78
N LEU A 130 -2.61 13.70 16.21
CA LEU A 130 -2.27 12.34 15.81
C LEU A 130 -1.14 12.32 14.76
N ARG A 131 -1.20 13.19 13.74
CA ARG A 131 -0.14 13.31 12.73
C ARG A 131 1.21 13.68 13.33
N LEU A 132 1.24 14.60 14.28
CA LEU A 132 2.48 15.02 14.95
C LEU A 132 3.07 13.93 15.83
N ILE A 133 2.23 13.10 16.45
CA ILE A 133 2.67 11.99 17.31
C ILE A 133 3.15 10.82 16.44
N HIS A 134 2.35 10.40 15.47
CA HIS A 134 2.55 9.13 14.76
C HIS A 134 3.24 9.27 13.40
N GLY A 135 3.21 10.44 12.77
CA GLY A 135 3.88 10.68 11.48
C GLY A 135 5.36 10.26 11.49
N PRO A 136 6.18 10.71 12.48
CA PRO A 136 7.58 10.31 12.58
C PRO A 136 7.81 8.80 12.75
N ASP A 137 6.81 8.06 13.25
CA ASP A 137 6.92 6.61 13.48
C ASP A 137 6.90 5.83 12.17
N LEU A 138 6.25 6.34 11.11
CA LEU A 138 6.23 5.69 9.78
C LEU A 138 7.65 5.45 9.26
N ASP A 139 8.49 6.48 9.23
CA ASP A 139 9.88 6.35 8.76
C ASP A 139 10.72 5.48 9.70
N THR A 140 10.48 5.57 11.01
CA THR A 140 11.18 4.77 12.02
C THR A 140 10.87 3.29 11.85
N LYS A 141 9.59 2.94 11.69
CA LYS A 141 9.12 1.56 11.49
C LYS A 141 9.51 1.03 10.12
N ALA A 142 9.35 1.82 9.06
CA ALA A 142 9.82 1.50 7.72
C ALA A 142 11.32 1.14 7.72
N ARG A 143 12.15 1.94 8.39
CA ARG A 143 13.59 1.66 8.51
C ARG A 143 13.86 0.40 9.33
N ALA A 144 13.19 0.24 10.48
CA ALA A 144 13.38 -0.91 11.36
C ALA A 144 12.97 -2.24 10.70
N THR A 145 11.92 -2.20 9.88
CA THR A 145 11.35 -3.37 9.18
C THR A 145 11.86 -3.54 7.76
N GLN A 146 12.73 -2.64 7.30
CA GLN A 146 13.31 -2.63 5.96
C GLN A 146 12.26 -2.49 4.84
N ARG A 147 11.29 -1.58 5.04
CA ARG A 147 10.19 -1.27 4.12
C ARG A 147 10.16 0.20 3.68
N LEU A 148 10.99 0.57 2.70
CA LEU A 148 11.07 1.93 2.18
C LEU A 148 9.84 2.43 1.41
N HIS A 149 9.17 1.57 0.64
CA HIS A 149 7.89 1.84 -0.01
C HIS A 149 6.85 2.25 1.04
N HIS A 150 6.92 1.70 2.24
CA HIS A 150 5.97 2.01 3.30
C HIS A 150 6.37 3.24 4.16
N SER A 151 7.29 4.08 3.68
CA SER A 151 7.76 5.27 4.40
C SER A 151 6.82 6.48 4.24
N ALA A 152 6.93 7.48 5.12
CA ALA A 152 6.05 8.65 5.11
C ALA A 152 6.02 9.39 3.75
N PRO A 153 7.14 9.53 3.01
CA PRO A 153 7.11 10.13 1.67
C PRO A 153 6.16 9.44 0.70
N HIS A 154 6.10 8.11 0.69
CA HIS A 154 5.21 7.38 -0.22
C HIS A 154 3.74 7.57 0.18
N ALA A 155 3.43 7.37 1.45
CA ALA A 155 2.07 7.49 1.96
C ALA A 155 1.49 8.91 1.77
N LEU A 156 2.31 9.96 1.95
CA LEU A 156 1.89 11.35 1.71
C LEU A 156 1.66 11.65 0.23
N GLU A 157 2.41 11.03 -0.68
CA GLU A 157 2.14 11.14 -2.11
C GLU A 157 0.82 10.50 -2.48
N ILE A 158 0.54 9.28 -2.00
CA ILE A 158 -0.74 8.59 -2.23
C ILE A 158 -1.89 9.45 -1.69
N ARG A 159 -1.75 9.97 -0.47
CA ARG A 159 -2.70 10.88 0.15
C ARG A 159 -2.96 12.09 -0.75
N ALA A 160 -1.91 12.84 -1.12
CA ALA A 160 -2.05 14.07 -1.91
C ALA A 160 -2.75 13.81 -3.25
N ARG A 161 -2.37 12.73 -3.95
CA ARG A 161 -2.97 12.34 -5.24
C ARG A 161 -4.43 11.93 -5.08
N THR A 162 -4.72 11.07 -4.12
CA THR A 162 -6.07 10.56 -3.89
C THR A 162 -7.01 11.69 -3.50
N MET A 163 -6.58 12.58 -2.60
CA MET A 163 -7.39 13.72 -2.19
C MET A 163 -7.65 14.70 -3.33
N LEU A 164 -6.65 14.98 -4.17
CA LEU A 164 -6.84 15.82 -5.37
C LEU A 164 -7.89 15.23 -6.32
N LEU A 165 -7.90 13.91 -6.52
CA LEU A 165 -8.92 13.23 -7.34
C LEU A 165 -10.31 13.29 -6.72
N LEU A 166 -10.43 12.96 -5.43
CA LEU A 166 -11.71 12.95 -4.73
C LEU A 166 -12.36 14.35 -4.72
N GLU A 167 -11.55 15.40 -4.62
CA GLU A 167 -12.00 16.79 -4.72
C GLU A 167 -12.41 17.16 -6.14
N THR A 168 -11.57 16.87 -7.14
CA THR A 168 -11.84 17.23 -8.54
C THR A 168 -13.11 16.55 -9.06
N LEU A 169 -13.33 15.29 -8.67
CA LEU A 169 -14.49 14.50 -9.07
C LEU A 169 -15.71 14.72 -8.16
N LYS A 170 -15.61 15.59 -7.14
CA LYS A 170 -16.69 15.93 -6.20
C LYS A 170 -17.33 14.69 -5.55
N ILE A 171 -16.49 13.71 -5.20
CA ILE A 171 -16.93 12.43 -4.65
C ILE A 171 -17.46 12.57 -3.23
N VAL A 172 -16.87 13.49 -2.45
CA VAL A 172 -17.32 13.78 -1.10
C VAL A 172 -18.19 15.06 -1.13
N PRO A 173 -19.41 15.05 -0.57
CA PRO A 173 -20.31 16.21 -0.61
C PRO A 173 -19.66 17.48 -0.05
N GLU A 174 -19.65 18.56 -0.83
CA GLU A 174 -18.93 19.80 -0.47
C GLU A 174 -19.74 20.76 0.41
N ARG A 175 -21.07 20.59 0.46
CA ARG A 175 -21.98 21.61 0.99
C ARG A 175 -22.26 21.50 2.49
N GLU A 176 -21.77 20.46 3.16
CA GLU A 176 -22.13 20.16 4.54
C GLU A 176 -20.89 19.89 5.41
N SER A 177 -20.98 20.25 6.70
CA SER A 177 -19.87 20.10 7.66
C SER A 177 -19.41 18.65 7.83
N TYR A 178 -20.27 17.67 7.56
CA TYR A 178 -19.88 16.26 7.55
C TYR A 178 -18.91 15.93 6.41
N GLY A 179 -18.98 16.63 5.27
CA GLY A 179 -18.15 16.35 4.11
C GLY A 179 -16.68 16.67 4.37
N ALA A 180 -16.42 17.81 5.03
CA ALA A 180 -15.08 18.18 5.48
C ALA A 180 -14.52 17.16 6.48
N PHE A 181 -15.34 16.73 7.45
CA PHE A 181 -14.94 15.70 8.41
C PHE A 181 -14.56 14.39 7.72
N LEU A 182 -15.40 13.89 6.80
CA LEU A 182 -15.14 12.64 6.07
C LEU A 182 -13.88 12.75 5.20
N LYS A 183 -13.66 13.88 4.51
CA LYS A 183 -12.43 14.11 3.75
C LYS A 183 -11.19 14.03 4.66
N ASP A 184 -11.24 14.65 5.83
CA ASP A 184 -10.11 14.65 6.77
C ASP A 184 -9.84 13.26 7.37
N ILE A 185 -10.90 12.47 7.63
CA ILE A 185 -10.80 11.07 8.06
C ILE A 185 -10.21 10.18 6.96
N ILE A 186 -10.77 10.24 5.74
CA ILE A 186 -10.26 9.49 4.58
C ILE A 186 -8.79 9.83 4.34
N SER A 187 -8.47 11.13 4.35
CA SER A 187 -7.10 11.61 4.23
C SER A 187 -6.18 11.06 5.31
N PHE A 188 -6.64 10.94 6.55
CA PHE A 188 -5.84 10.38 7.65
C PHE A 188 -5.61 8.88 7.45
N LEU A 189 -6.64 8.13 7.05
CA LEU A 189 -6.55 6.69 6.82
C LEU A 189 -5.60 6.35 5.66
N ILE A 190 -5.62 7.13 4.58
CA ILE A 190 -4.68 6.96 3.46
C ILE A 190 -3.24 7.29 3.89
N GLU A 191 -3.04 8.33 4.69
CA GLU A 191 -1.70 8.73 5.16
C GLU A 191 -1.02 7.66 6.03
N PHE A 192 -1.80 6.88 6.77
CA PHE A 192 -1.31 5.87 7.71
C PHE A 192 -1.67 4.43 7.30
N HIS A 193 -2.03 4.19 6.04
CA HIS A 193 -2.51 2.87 5.58
C HIS A 193 -1.48 1.74 5.77
N ASP A 194 -0.20 2.09 5.90
CA ASP A 194 0.91 1.16 6.12
C ASP A 194 1.43 1.15 7.58
N GLU A 195 0.76 1.78 8.54
CA GLU A 195 1.31 2.04 9.87
C GLU A 195 1.75 0.79 10.68
N GLU A 196 0.99 -0.31 10.62
CA GLU A 196 1.46 -1.59 11.14
C GLU A 196 2.25 -2.29 10.03
N GLN A 197 3.57 -2.38 10.17
CA GLN A 197 4.41 -2.84 9.07
C GLN A 197 4.58 -4.36 9.06
N VAL A 198 4.66 -5.01 10.22
CA VAL A 198 5.02 -6.45 10.28
C VAL A 198 4.23 -7.26 11.29
N ASN A 199 3.62 -6.63 12.30
CA ASN A 199 2.98 -7.34 13.39
C ASN A 199 1.46 -7.34 13.23
N LYS A 200 0.90 -8.40 12.65
CA LYS A 200 -0.57 -8.50 12.54
C LYS A 200 -1.25 -8.97 13.82
N GLY A 201 -0.52 -9.38 14.87
CA GLY A 201 -1.12 -9.99 16.07
C GLY A 201 -2.11 -11.11 15.72
N ASP A 202 -3.32 -11.02 16.28
CA ASP A 202 -4.41 -11.98 16.06
C ASP A 202 -5.24 -11.70 14.79
N PHE A 203 -4.93 -10.65 14.04
CA PHE A 203 -5.64 -10.29 12.81
C PHE A 203 -5.25 -11.19 11.63
N MET A 204 -6.12 -11.30 10.61
CA MET A 204 -5.86 -12.15 9.45
C MET A 204 -4.78 -11.54 8.56
N SER A 205 -4.76 -10.21 8.44
CA SER A 205 -3.76 -9.45 7.69
C SER A 205 -3.16 -8.30 8.51
N VAL A 206 -2.05 -7.76 8.01
CA VAL A 206 -1.40 -6.59 8.60
C VAL A 206 -2.28 -5.34 8.40
N GLU A 207 -2.98 -5.28 7.28
CA GLU A 207 -3.91 -4.23 6.90
C GLU A 207 -5.14 -4.17 7.82
N GLU A 208 -5.65 -5.33 8.26
CA GLU A 208 -6.70 -5.41 9.28
C GLU A 208 -6.21 -4.85 10.63
N ALA A 209 -5.00 -5.22 11.04
CA ALA A 209 -4.38 -4.69 12.26
C ALA A 209 -4.14 -3.17 12.16
N THR A 210 -3.72 -2.68 10.99
CA THR A 210 -3.58 -1.24 10.74
C THR A 210 -4.93 -0.53 10.84
N ALA A 211 -5.96 -1.03 10.16
CA ALA A 211 -7.29 -0.42 10.17
C ALA A 211 -7.86 -0.34 11.60
N ASP A 212 -7.76 -1.41 12.38
CA ASP A 212 -8.20 -1.43 13.78
C ASP A 212 -7.44 -0.42 14.65
N ARG A 213 -6.11 -0.37 14.51
CA ARG A 213 -5.28 0.59 15.24
C ARG A 213 -5.65 2.03 14.93
N LEU A 214 -5.79 2.38 13.66
CA LEU A 214 -6.16 3.74 13.26
C LEU A 214 -7.56 4.10 13.76
N CYS A 215 -8.51 3.18 13.68
CA CYS A 215 -9.84 3.37 14.27
C CYS A 215 -9.75 3.60 15.78
N THR A 216 -8.89 2.86 16.49
CA THR A 216 -8.65 3.05 17.93
C THR A 216 -8.10 4.46 18.23
N TRP A 217 -7.12 4.93 17.46
CA TRP A 217 -6.59 6.28 17.60
C TRP A 217 -7.64 7.35 17.35
N LEU A 218 -8.40 7.22 16.26
CA LEU A 218 -9.48 8.15 15.90
C LEU A 218 -10.56 8.19 16.98
N ASN A 219 -11.03 7.04 17.44
CA ASN A 219 -12.06 6.96 18.48
C ASN A 219 -11.62 7.63 19.78
N ALA A 220 -10.36 7.41 20.21
CA ALA A 220 -9.81 8.03 21.41
C ALA A 220 -9.62 9.55 21.24
N ALA A 221 -8.99 9.99 20.15
CA ALA A 221 -8.67 11.40 19.92
C ALA A 221 -9.92 12.27 19.68
N LEU A 222 -10.97 11.67 19.11
CA LEU A 222 -12.24 12.34 18.81
C LEU A 222 -13.30 12.10 19.89
N ARG A 223 -13.00 11.29 20.93
CA ARG A 223 -13.90 10.90 22.01
C ARG A 223 -15.24 10.34 21.49
N ILE A 224 -15.14 9.46 20.49
CA ILE A 224 -16.31 8.82 19.90
C ILE A 224 -16.76 7.71 20.82
N GLU A 225 -17.92 7.88 21.46
CA GLU A 225 -18.53 6.84 22.30
C GLU A 225 -19.64 6.06 21.58
N ARG A 226 -20.27 6.69 20.57
CA ARG A 226 -21.41 6.13 19.82
C ARG A 226 -20.99 4.90 18.99
N PRO A 227 -21.52 3.69 19.28
CA PRO A 227 -21.13 2.47 18.56
C PRO A 227 -21.35 2.55 17.04
N GLU A 228 -22.41 3.21 16.60
CA GLU A 228 -22.78 3.35 15.20
C GLU A 228 -21.76 4.18 14.42
N LEU A 229 -21.22 5.23 15.04
CA LEU A 229 -20.18 6.05 14.44
C LEU A 229 -18.82 5.30 14.42
N LYS A 230 -18.52 4.50 15.46
CA LYS A 230 -17.35 3.61 15.45
C LYS A 230 -17.43 2.61 14.29
N HIS A 231 -18.62 2.03 14.08
CA HIS A 231 -18.88 1.10 12.99
C HIS A 231 -18.70 1.77 11.61
N LEU A 232 -19.22 2.99 11.42
CA LEU A 232 -19.01 3.77 10.20
C LEU A 232 -17.52 4.03 9.93
N LEU A 233 -16.75 4.43 10.95
CA LEU A 233 -15.31 4.65 10.79
C LEU A 233 -14.56 3.36 10.44
N SER A 234 -14.91 2.25 11.08
CA SER A 234 -14.34 0.94 10.78
C SER A 234 -14.67 0.50 9.35
N PHE A 235 -15.90 0.75 8.88
CA PHE A 235 -16.29 0.48 7.50
C PHE A 235 -15.45 1.27 6.50
N ILE A 236 -15.23 2.57 6.74
CA ILE A 236 -14.40 3.42 5.86
C ILE A 236 -12.94 2.93 5.87
N ALA A 237 -12.38 2.64 7.05
CA ALA A 237 -11.01 2.14 7.20
C ALA A 237 -10.80 0.79 6.50
N ASN A 238 -11.76 -0.13 6.62
CA ASN A 238 -11.72 -1.41 5.94
C ASN A 238 -11.68 -1.25 4.41
N ARG A 239 -12.47 -0.33 3.84
CA ARG A 239 -12.49 -0.08 2.39
C ARG A 239 -11.17 0.51 1.88
N ILE A 240 -10.60 1.47 2.60
CA ILE A 240 -9.38 2.16 2.16
C ILE A 240 -8.14 1.28 2.36
N ILE A 241 -8.01 0.68 3.54
CA ILE A 241 -6.78 0.01 3.97
C ILE A 241 -6.86 -1.46 3.58
N VAL A 242 -7.80 -2.22 4.16
CA VAL A 242 -7.86 -3.68 3.96
C VAL A 242 -8.16 -4.04 2.51
N LEU A 243 -9.26 -3.53 1.94
CA LEU A 243 -9.65 -3.89 0.58
C LEU A 243 -8.84 -3.13 -0.48
N GLY A 244 -8.47 -1.88 -0.21
CA GLY A 244 -7.78 -1.01 -1.17
C GLY A 244 -6.31 -1.35 -1.37
N THR A 245 -5.60 -1.81 -0.33
CA THR A 245 -4.14 -1.97 -0.39
C THR A 245 -3.67 -3.43 -0.38
N THR A 246 -4.45 -4.38 0.16
CA THR A 246 -4.07 -5.81 0.12
C THR A 246 -4.03 -6.34 -1.32
N MET A 247 -2.83 -6.79 -1.73
CA MET A 247 -2.59 -7.39 -3.04
C MET A 247 -2.70 -8.92 -2.99
N VAL A 248 -3.25 -9.48 -4.06
CA VAL A 248 -3.21 -10.92 -4.36
C VAL A 248 -2.31 -11.12 -5.58
N PHE A 249 -1.10 -11.60 -5.30
CA PHE A 249 -0.08 -11.78 -6.33
C PHE A 249 -0.25 -13.07 -7.13
N SER A 250 0.19 -13.02 -8.39
CA SER A 250 0.59 -14.20 -9.15
C SER A 250 1.72 -13.90 -10.13
N PRO A 251 2.32 -14.93 -10.75
CA PRO A 251 3.34 -14.74 -11.77
C PRO A 251 2.85 -14.07 -13.06
N VAL A 252 1.54 -13.98 -13.31
CA VAL A 252 0.99 -13.48 -14.59
C VAL A 252 -0.13 -12.44 -14.44
N SER A 253 -0.73 -12.33 -13.26
CA SER A 253 -1.83 -11.42 -12.93
C SER A 253 -1.76 -10.99 -11.46
N THR A 254 -1.73 -9.69 -11.19
CA THR A 254 -1.83 -9.14 -9.83
C THR A 254 -3.17 -8.45 -9.72
N VAL A 255 -3.95 -8.84 -8.71
CA VAL A 255 -5.26 -8.26 -8.44
C VAL A 255 -5.30 -7.74 -7.01
N ASP A 256 -6.22 -6.81 -6.77
CA ASP A 256 -6.44 -6.26 -5.44
C ASP A 256 -7.59 -6.98 -4.74
N LEU A 257 -7.57 -6.96 -3.41
CA LEU A 257 -8.69 -7.52 -2.65
C LEU A 257 -10.01 -6.77 -2.93
N SER A 258 -9.92 -5.50 -3.35
CA SER A 258 -11.06 -4.71 -3.83
C SER A 258 -11.75 -5.32 -5.06
N GLU A 259 -11.00 -5.93 -5.99
CA GLU A 259 -11.58 -6.59 -7.16
C GLU A 259 -12.36 -7.84 -6.77
N LEU A 260 -11.80 -8.66 -5.87
CA LEU A 260 -12.48 -9.84 -5.32
C LEU A 260 -13.73 -9.43 -4.52
N TYR A 261 -13.64 -8.34 -3.77
CA TYR A 261 -14.77 -7.75 -3.04
C TYR A 261 -15.91 -7.36 -3.98
N ILE A 262 -15.61 -6.62 -5.04
CA ILE A 262 -16.57 -6.20 -6.04
C ILE A 262 -17.25 -7.41 -6.71
N LEU A 263 -16.47 -8.42 -7.07
CA LEU A 263 -16.98 -9.66 -7.69
C LEU A 263 -18.02 -10.37 -6.80
N ILE A 264 -17.70 -10.49 -5.51
CA ILE A 264 -18.56 -11.16 -4.53
C ILE A 264 -19.79 -10.31 -4.21
N GLU A 265 -19.63 -8.99 -4.08
CA GLU A 265 -20.72 -8.03 -3.89
C GLU A 265 -21.75 -8.10 -5.02
N GLU A 266 -21.29 -8.08 -6.27
CA GLU A 266 -22.19 -8.16 -7.44
C GLU A 266 -22.95 -9.48 -7.50
N SER A 267 -22.28 -10.58 -7.19
CA SER A 267 -22.92 -11.90 -7.14
C SER A 267 -24.02 -11.93 -6.07
N ALA A 268 -23.77 -11.33 -4.89
CA ALA A 268 -24.77 -11.23 -3.85
C ALA A 268 -25.99 -10.38 -4.30
N VAL A 269 -25.74 -9.22 -4.91
CA VAL A 269 -26.81 -8.34 -5.43
C VAL A 269 -27.63 -9.03 -6.53
N GLN A 270 -26.97 -9.69 -7.50
CA GLN A 270 -27.65 -10.40 -8.59
C GLN A 270 -28.49 -11.58 -8.09
N ALA A 271 -28.09 -12.21 -6.99
CA ALA A 271 -28.88 -13.25 -6.34
C ALA A 271 -30.06 -12.71 -5.52
N GLY A 272 -30.24 -11.39 -5.44
CA GLY A 272 -31.31 -10.75 -4.68
C GLY A 272 -31.03 -10.67 -3.17
N LEU A 273 -29.77 -10.83 -2.74
CA LEU A 273 -29.40 -10.57 -1.35
C LEU A 273 -29.35 -9.07 -1.11
N GLU A 274 -29.90 -8.63 0.01
CA GLU A 274 -29.76 -7.24 0.45
C GLU A 274 -28.32 -7.04 0.94
N VAL A 275 -27.55 -6.27 0.17
CA VAL A 275 -26.14 -5.98 0.48
C VAL A 275 -25.96 -4.53 0.92
N ILE A 276 -26.83 -3.63 0.44
CA ILE A 276 -26.76 -2.20 0.72
C ILE A 276 -28.17 -1.72 1.05
N ASP A 277 -28.31 -1.06 2.20
CA ASP A 277 -29.52 -0.28 2.49
C ASP A 277 -29.59 0.91 1.52
N SER A 278 -30.75 1.10 0.90
CA SER A 278 -30.98 2.16 -0.11
C SER A 278 -30.58 3.57 0.35
N SER A 279 -30.66 3.87 1.65
CA SER A 279 -30.27 5.15 2.24
C SER A 279 -28.76 5.40 2.24
N ASN A 280 -27.95 4.34 2.11
CA ASN A 280 -26.48 4.41 2.19
C ASN A 280 -25.79 4.45 0.82
N HIS A 281 -26.50 4.44 -0.31
CA HIS A 281 -25.89 4.41 -1.65
C HIS A 281 -24.80 5.48 -1.88
N ALA A 282 -25.00 6.69 -1.38
CA ALA A 282 -24.01 7.77 -1.50
C ALA A 282 -22.71 7.47 -0.75
N LEU A 283 -22.82 6.94 0.48
CA LEU A 283 -21.68 6.49 1.29
C LEU A 283 -20.91 5.37 0.58
N HIS A 284 -21.61 4.35 0.09
CA HIS A 284 -20.98 3.23 -0.63
C HIS A 284 -20.23 3.70 -1.88
N LYS A 285 -20.85 4.57 -2.69
CA LYS A 285 -20.19 5.15 -3.86
C LYS A 285 -18.92 5.93 -3.48
N MET A 286 -18.98 6.75 -2.42
CA MET A 286 -17.84 7.50 -1.92
C MET A 286 -16.70 6.58 -1.45
N CYS A 287 -17.02 5.57 -0.64
CA CYS A 287 -16.02 4.63 -0.11
C CYS A 287 -15.42 3.74 -1.22
N ALA A 288 -16.22 3.30 -2.18
CA ALA A 288 -15.73 2.54 -3.33
C ALA A 288 -14.79 3.38 -4.20
N ALA A 289 -15.12 4.66 -4.43
CA ALA A 289 -14.23 5.59 -5.12
C ALA A 289 -12.90 5.75 -4.37
N ALA A 290 -12.95 6.00 -3.05
CA ALA A 290 -11.76 6.18 -2.24
C ALA A 290 -10.88 4.92 -2.23
N MET A 291 -11.47 3.73 -2.08
CA MET A 291 -10.81 2.43 -2.16
C MET A 291 -10.05 2.26 -3.49
N LEU A 292 -10.76 2.42 -4.61
CA LEU A 292 -10.18 2.20 -5.95
C LEU A 292 -9.10 3.25 -6.27
N MET A 293 -9.35 4.53 -5.96
CA MET A 293 -8.39 5.60 -6.24
C MET A 293 -7.14 5.48 -5.38
N THR A 294 -7.27 5.06 -4.12
CA THR A 294 -6.11 4.80 -3.25
C THR A 294 -5.26 3.69 -3.86
N GLY A 295 -5.87 2.57 -4.27
CA GLY A 295 -5.17 1.47 -4.92
C GLY A 295 -4.44 1.88 -6.21
N ILE A 296 -5.09 2.66 -7.09
CA ILE A 296 -4.45 3.16 -8.32
C ILE A 296 -3.30 4.13 -8.00
N CYS A 297 -3.48 5.04 -7.03
CA CYS A 297 -2.45 6.03 -6.66
C CYS A 297 -1.22 5.41 -5.99
N ASP A 298 -1.39 4.27 -5.32
CA ASP A 298 -0.31 3.48 -4.73
C ASP A 298 0.45 2.70 -5.82
N LYS A 299 -0.29 1.99 -6.69
CA LYS A 299 0.28 0.94 -7.55
C LYS A 299 0.65 1.40 -8.96
N SER A 300 -0.11 2.32 -9.53
CA SER A 300 0.06 2.78 -10.91
C SER A 300 -0.29 4.26 -11.08
N PRO A 301 0.32 5.18 -10.31
CA PRO A 301 -0.09 6.59 -10.26
C PRO A 301 0.05 7.32 -11.61
N ALA A 302 0.94 6.89 -12.50
CA ALA A 302 1.06 7.44 -13.85
C ALA A 302 -0.17 7.16 -14.73
N SER A 303 -1.02 6.19 -14.35
CA SER A 303 -2.28 5.90 -15.04
C SER A 303 -3.32 7.00 -14.86
N LEU A 304 -3.01 8.05 -14.08
CA LEU A 304 -3.90 9.17 -13.80
C LEU A 304 -3.31 10.45 -14.44
N PRO A 305 -3.56 10.75 -15.73
CA PRO A 305 -2.90 11.85 -16.44
C PRO A 305 -3.08 13.21 -15.75
N MET A 306 -4.23 13.44 -15.13
CA MET A 306 -4.51 14.67 -14.38
C MET A 306 -3.59 14.83 -13.16
N ILE A 307 -3.32 13.75 -12.44
CA ILE A 307 -2.38 13.76 -11.31
C ILE A 307 -0.97 14.08 -11.80
N VAL A 308 -0.53 13.40 -12.86
CA VAL A 308 0.79 13.63 -13.43
C VAL A 308 0.93 15.08 -13.90
N ARG A 309 -0.08 15.63 -14.59
CA ARG A 309 -0.10 17.03 -15.04
C ARG A 309 -0.03 18.00 -13.87
N ALA A 310 -0.82 17.78 -12.82
CA ALA A 310 -0.81 18.63 -11.63
C ALA A 310 0.58 18.65 -10.99
N GLN A 311 1.18 17.48 -10.75
CA GLN A 311 2.54 17.38 -10.18
C GLN A 311 3.61 17.94 -11.13
N ALA A 312 3.50 17.74 -12.44
CA ALA A 312 4.45 18.28 -13.42
C ALA A 312 4.38 19.82 -13.53
N SER A 313 3.21 20.41 -13.27
CA SER A 313 3.01 21.86 -13.31
C SER A 313 3.54 22.60 -12.07
N ASP A 314 3.72 21.88 -10.96
CA ASP A 314 4.26 22.43 -9.72
C ASP A 314 5.79 22.29 -9.69
N ALA A 315 6.50 23.40 -9.92
CA ALA A 315 7.96 23.41 -9.96
C ALA A 315 8.63 23.00 -8.64
N GLU A 316 7.91 23.06 -7.51
CA GLU A 316 8.45 22.62 -6.21
C GLU A 316 8.47 21.10 -6.09
N THR A 317 7.54 20.40 -6.74
CA THR A 317 7.34 18.96 -6.58
C THR A 317 7.63 18.14 -7.84
N ALA A 318 7.70 18.78 -9.01
CA ALA A 318 8.14 18.17 -10.26
C ALA A 318 9.60 17.71 -10.16
N THR A 319 9.83 16.40 -10.29
CA THR A 319 11.13 15.77 -9.98
C THR A 319 12.27 16.32 -10.85
N ILE A 320 12.03 16.54 -12.15
CA ILE A 320 13.04 17.16 -13.05
C ILE A 320 13.41 18.58 -12.62
N SER A 321 12.41 19.39 -12.26
CA SER A 321 12.64 20.77 -11.83
C SER A 321 13.50 20.83 -10.58
N VAL A 322 13.29 19.89 -9.65
CA VAL A 322 14.09 19.76 -8.43
C VAL A 322 15.48 19.21 -8.73
N LEU A 323 15.61 18.17 -9.58
CA LEU A 323 16.89 17.57 -9.97
C LEU A 323 17.85 18.58 -10.61
N LYS A 324 17.34 19.53 -11.40
CA LYS A 324 18.14 20.59 -12.04
C LYS A 324 18.87 21.52 -11.07
N LYS A 325 18.48 21.54 -9.80
CA LYS A 325 19.21 22.26 -8.73
C LYS A 325 20.50 21.56 -8.34
N TYR A 326 20.60 20.26 -8.60
CA TYR A 326 21.66 19.38 -8.12
C TYR A 326 22.54 18.83 -9.26
N LEU A 327 21.96 18.64 -10.44
CA LEU A 327 22.62 17.99 -11.57
C LEU A 327 22.99 18.99 -12.67
N LYS A 328 24.07 18.69 -13.41
CA LYS A 328 24.41 19.40 -14.64
C LYS A 328 23.42 18.99 -15.74
N SER A 329 23.06 19.94 -16.61
CA SER A 329 22.20 19.67 -17.77
C SER A 329 23.03 19.65 -19.07
N PRO A 330 22.78 18.69 -20.00
CA PRO A 330 21.82 17.60 -19.88
C PRO A 330 22.34 16.48 -18.96
N SER A 331 21.53 16.06 -17.99
CA SER A 331 21.83 14.91 -17.13
C SER A 331 21.75 13.59 -17.93
N LEU A 332 22.28 12.49 -17.40
CA LEU A 332 22.17 11.18 -18.07
C LEU A 332 20.71 10.70 -18.18
N ILE A 333 19.87 11.02 -17.19
CA ILE A 333 18.44 10.77 -17.28
C ILE A 333 17.77 11.64 -18.36
N GLU A 334 18.15 12.91 -18.49
CA GLU A 334 17.64 13.75 -19.61
C GLU A 334 18.08 13.19 -20.97
N GLN A 335 19.26 12.59 -21.06
CA GLN A 335 19.72 11.90 -22.28
C GLN A 335 18.92 10.62 -22.55
N PHE A 336 18.58 9.83 -21.52
CA PHE A 336 17.72 8.65 -21.67
C PHE A 336 16.36 9.03 -22.27
N PHE A 337 15.74 10.09 -21.75
CA PHE A 337 14.47 10.59 -22.24
C PHE A 337 14.51 11.14 -23.67
N ALA A 338 15.68 11.55 -24.15
CA ALA A 338 15.89 11.99 -25.52
C ALA A 338 16.13 10.82 -26.51
N THR A 339 16.19 9.58 -26.04
CA THR A 339 16.35 8.40 -26.91
C THR A 339 15.03 7.97 -27.56
N ASP A 340 15.11 7.37 -28.75
CA ASP A 340 13.95 6.76 -29.43
C ASP A 340 13.38 5.53 -28.69
N ALA A 341 14.16 4.99 -27.73
CA ALA A 341 13.77 3.85 -26.92
C ALA A 341 12.71 4.24 -25.87
N PHE A 342 12.81 5.46 -25.30
CA PHE A 342 11.80 5.97 -24.39
C PHE A 342 10.47 6.17 -25.11
N LYS A 343 9.38 5.68 -24.50
CA LYS A 343 8.02 5.77 -25.03
C LYS A 343 7.23 6.76 -24.18
N PRO A 344 6.74 7.86 -24.78
CA PRO A 344 5.87 8.80 -24.10
C PRO A 344 4.67 8.09 -23.46
N TYR A 345 4.30 8.53 -22.26
CA TYR A 345 3.21 7.93 -21.48
C TYR A 345 1.86 8.36 -22.01
N PHE A 346 1.72 9.54 -22.62
CA PHE A 346 0.42 10.03 -23.08
C PHE A 346 0.45 10.36 -24.58
N THR A 347 -0.43 9.73 -25.35
CA THR A 347 -0.50 9.91 -26.80
C THR A 347 -1.00 11.31 -27.15
N GLY A 348 -0.25 12.05 -27.98
CA GLY A 348 -0.67 13.37 -28.48
C GLY A 348 0.44 14.39 -28.68
N SER A 349 1.65 14.16 -28.15
CA SER A 349 2.81 15.02 -28.40
C SER A 349 3.78 14.37 -29.39
N ILE A 350 4.28 15.17 -30.34
CA ILE A 350 5.29 14.76 -31.34
C ILE A 350 6.67 14.62 -30.67
N ALA A 351 6.85 15.16 -29.45
CA ALA A 351 8.07 15.09 -28.65
C ALA A 351 7.74 14.75 -27.20
N CYS A 352 8.68 14.12 -26.50
CA CYS A 352 8.57 13.83 -25.09
C CYS A 352 8.39 15.13 -24.28
N SER A 353 7.41 15.16 -23.38
CA SER A 353 7.06 16.35 -22.60
C SER A 353 7.50 16.22 -21.14
N PRO A 354 7.55 17.34 -20.38
CA PRO A 354 7.79 17.29 -18.93
C PRO A 354 6.78 16.40 -18.18
N ILE A 355 5.58 16.23 -18.72
CA ILE A 355 4.54 15.37 -18.14
C ILE A 355 4.97 13.89 -18.23
N ASP A 356 5.56 13.47 -19.35
CA ASP A 356 6.06 12.09 -19.52
C ASP A 356 7.24 11.79 -18.59
N TYR A 357 8.12 12.78 -18.36
CA TYR A 357 9.20 12.64 -17.39
C TYR A 357 8.64 12.47 -15.98
N GLN A 358 7.66 13.30 -15.61
CA GLN A 358 7.01 13.18 -14.32
C GLN A 358 6.28 11.83 -14.17
N ALA A 359 5.64 11.33 -15.23
CA ALA A 359 5.04 9.99 -15.26
C ALA A 359 6.05 8.86 -15.07
N PHE A 360 7.29 9.03 -15.54
CA PHE A 360 8.35 8.07 -15.26
C PHE A 360 8.82 8.14 -13.81
N PHE A 361 9.07 9.33 -13.25
CA PHE A 361 9.59 9.44 -11.88
C PHE A 361 8.58 9.01 -10.82
N ILE A 362 7.30 9.28 -11.05
CA ILE A 362 6.20 8.94 -10.13
C ILE A 362 6.04 7.42 -9.97
N THR A 363 6.41 6.63 -11.00
CA THR A 363 6.41 5.15 -10.96
C THR A 363 7.78 4.60 -10.56
N PHE A 364 8.87 5.23 -10.98
CA PHE A 364 10.23 4.74 -10.71
C PHE A 364 10.55 4.66 -9.20
N ALA A 365 10.15 5.68 -8.42
CA ALA A 365 10.41 5.69 -6.98
C ALA A 365 9.76 4.50 -6.23
N PRO A 366 8.47 4.18 -6.43
CA PRO A 366 7.88 2.98 -5.86
C PRO A 366 8.49 1.69 -6.41
N HIS A 367 8.86 1.60 -7.70
CA HIS A 367 9.55 0.41 -8.24
C HIS A 367 10.88 0.13 -7.54
N LEU A 368 11.76 1.12 -7.40
CA LEU A 368 13.03 0.93 -6.70
C LEU A 368 12.81 0.55 -5.23
N SER A 369 11.83 1.18 -4.58
CA SER A 369 11.52 0.95 -3.18
C SER A 369 10.99 -0.47 -2.96
N MET A 370 9.93 -0.87 -3.67
CA MET A 370 9.34 -2.20 -3.60
C MET A 370 10.34 -3.30 -3.93
N ARG A 371 11.16 -3.12 -4.99
CA ARG A 371 12.20 -4.07 -5.35
C ARG A 371 13.25 -4.25 -4.25
N THR A 372 13.57 -3.18 -3.54
CA THR A 372 14.47 -3.23 -2.38
C THR A 372 13.87 -4.08 -1.27
N GLU A 373 12.58 -3.88 -0.95
CA GLU A 373 11.87 -4.64 0.09
C GLU A 373 11.72 -6.12 -0.23
N LEU A 374 11.29 -6.43 -1.46
CA LEU A 374 11.15 -7.81 -1.93
C LEU A 374 12.50 -8.54 -1.96
N SER A 375 13.61 -7.81 -1.90
CA SER A 375 14.96 -8.36 -1.85
C SER A 375 15.49 -8.56 -0.43
N VAL A 376 14.80 -8.08 0.63
CA VAL A 376 15.25 -8.19 2.03
C VAL A 376 15.55 -9.63 2.42
N LYS A 377 14.73 -10.61 1.98
CA LYS A 377 14.98 -12.02 2.30
C LYS A 377 16.20 -12.59 1.58
N ALA A 378 16.39 -12.24 0.31
CA ALA A 378 17.43 -12.82 -0.54
C ALA A 378 18.78 -12.10 -0.43
N LYS A 379 18.76 -10.78 -0.19
CA LYS A 379 19.92 -9.87 -0.15
C LYS A 379 19.76 -8.84 1.00
N PRO A 380 19.62 -9.28 2.27
CA PRO A 380 19.27 -8.42 3.40
C PRO A 380 20.23 -7.24 3.61
N GLU A 381 21.54 -7.48 3.55
CA GLU A 381 22.54 -6.43 3.79
C GLU A 381 22.53 -5.35 2.71
N LEU A 382 22.32 -5.72 1.45
CA LEU A 382 22.21 -4.76 0.35
C LEU A 382 20.93 -3.93 0.47
N ALA A 383 19.80 -4.58 0.75
CA ALA A 383 18.52 -3.90 0.94
C ALA A 383 18.61 -2.91 2.10
N LYS A 384 19.11 -3.36 3.26
CA LYS A 384 19.35 -2.52 4.44
C LYS A 384 20.29 -1.35 4.13
N ALA A 385 21.35 -1.56 3.35
CA ALA A 385 22.28 -0.49 2.98
C ALA A 385 21.61 0.60 2.15
N LEU A 386 20.82 0.24 1.14
CA LEU A 386 20.09 1.20 0.30
C LEU A 386 19.01 1.95 1.08
N ILE A 387 18.22 1.25 1.90
CA ILE A 387 17.17 1.85 2.73
C ILE A 387 17.78 2.87 3.70
N ASN A 388 18.85 2.50 4.39
CA ASN A 388 19.55 3.41 5.30
C ASN A 388 20.14 4.61 4.55
N PHE A 389 20.72 4.39 3.37
CA PHE A 389 21.27 5.47 2.57
C PHE A 389 20.19 6.48 2.15
N ILE A 390 19.04 6.01 1.63
CA ILE A 390 17.93 6.88 1.23
C ILE A 390 17.35 7.63 2.43
N ALA A 391 17.16 6.96 3.57
CA ALA A 391 16.70 7.59 4.79
C ALA A 391 17.67 8.69 5.27
N ASP A 392 18.96 8.38 5.35
CA ASP A 392 19.99 9.35 5.75
C ASP A 392 20.05 10.54 4.76
N CYS A 393 19.87 10.30 3.45
CA CYS A 393 19.80 11.36 2.44
C CYS A 393 18.63 12.30 2.70
N ARG A 394 17.43 11.76 2.98
CA ARG A 394 16.24 12.56 3.26
C ARG A 394 16.42 13.40 4.53
N SER A 395 16.97 12.82 5.60
CA SER A 395 17.27 13.54 6.84
C SER A 395 18.29 14.66 6.63
N ASN A 396 19.40 14.39 5.93
CA ASN A 396 20.46 15.39 5.72
C ASN A 396 20.03 16.50 4.77
N ARG A 397 19.21 16.20 3.75
CA ARG A 397 18.65 17.22 2.86
C ARG A 397 17.80 18.25 3.62
N ALA A 398 17.08 17.82 4.65
CA ALA A 398 16.28 18.74 5.48
C ALA A 398 17.14 19.71 6.32
N ILE A 399 18.43 19.42 6.51
CA ILE A 399 19.34 20.16 7.40
C ILE A 399 20.40 20.94 6.62
N PHE A 400 20.87 20.41 5.49
CA PHE A 400 21.98 20.98 4.73
C PHE A 400 21.50 21.93 3.62
N SER A 401 22.34 22.90 3.25
CA SER A 401 22.18 23.62 1.99
C SER A 401 22.36 22.65 0.81
N ASP A 402 21.80 22.99 -0.35
CA ASP A 402 21.86 22.13 -1.54
C ASP A 402 23.29 21.72 -1.93
N SER A 403 24.25 22.65 -1.88
CA SER A 403 25.66 22.37 -2.18
C SER A 403 26.31 21.42 -1.16
N LYS A 404 26.02 21.61 0.13
CA LYS A 404 26.56 20.77 1.21
C LYS A 404 25.93 19.37 1.16
N PHE A 405 24.63 19.29 0.87
CA PHE A 405 23.93 18.04 0.67
C PHE A 405 24.53 17.25 -0.49
N MET A 406 24.78 17.87 -1.64
CA MET A 406 25.36 17.16 -2.79
C MET A 406 26.78 16.67 -2.53
N ALA A 407 27.63 17.49 -1.92
CA ALA A 407 28.99 17.05 -1.56
C ALA A 407 28.96 15.84 -0.61
N TRP A 408 28.06 15.85 0.37
CA TRP A 408 27.86 14.72 1.29
C TRP A 408 27.27 13.49 0.57
N TYR A 409 26.28 13.69 -0.28
CA TYR A 409 25.60 12.63 -1.04
C TYR A 409 26.59 11.89 -1.94
N GLU A 410 27.44 12.62 -2.67
CA GLU A 410 28.45 12.02 -3.55
C GLU A 410 29.51 11.22 -2.78
N ASP A 411 29.99 11.75 -1.66
CA ASP A 411 30.94 11.06 -0.78
C ASP A 411 30.36 9.76 -0.22
N GLU A 412 29.17 9.83 0.37
CA GLU A 412 28.53 8.66 0.99
C GLU A 412 28.05 7.63 -0.05
N PHE A 413 27.61 8.07 -1.23
CA PHE A 413 27.28 7.18 -2.35
C PHE A 413 28.50 6.34 -2.76
N ALA A 414 29.67 6.97 -2.87
CA ALA A 414 30.92 6.29 -3.19
C ALA A 414 31.40 5.38 -2.05
N LYS A 415 31.45 5.91 -0.82
CA LYS A 415 31.93 5.21 0.37
C LYS A 415 31.11 3.98 0.71
N ARG A 416 29.77 4.03 0.56
CA ARG A 416 28.88 2.89 0.80
C ARG A 416 28.69 2.00 -0.43
N ASN A 417 29.37 2.31 -1.54
CA ASN A 417 29.31 1.57 -2.80
C ASN A 417 27.88 1.36 -3.33
N MET A 418 27.07 2.42 -3.29
CA MET A 418 25.66 2.39 -3.69
C MET A 418 25.46 2.00 -5.16
N PHE A 419 26.46 2.23 -6.00
CA PHE A 419 26.51 1.73 -7.37
C PHE A 419 26.27 0.21 -7.45
N LEU A 420 27.08 -0.59 -6.73
CA LEU A 420 26.93 -2.04 -6.76
C LEU A 420 25.60 -2.47 -6.10
N VAL A 421 25.21 -1.82 -5.02
CA VAL A 421 23.97 -2.12 -4.30
C VAL A 421 22.76 -1.99 -5.23
N VAL A 422 22.59 -0.85 -5.90
CA VAL A 422 21.43 -0.60 -6.78
C VAL A 422 21.50 -1.44 -8.04
N ARG A 423 22.70 -1.66 -8.61
CA ARG A 423 22.86 -2.57 -9.74
C ARG A 423 22.33 -3.97 -9.39
N GLU A 424 22.75 -4.50 -8.24
CA GLU A 424 22.38 -5.84 -7.78
C GLU A 424 20.93 -5.96 -7.31
N LEU A 425 20.33 -4.91 -6.76
CA LEU A 425 18.95 -4.96 -6.28
C LEU A 425 17.94 -4.67 -7.39
N PHE A 426 18.21 -3.68 -8.24
CA PHE A 426 17.26 -3.17 -9.22
C PHE A 426 17.58 -3.62 -10.64
N PHE A 427 18.75 -3.27 -11.19
CA PHE A 427 19.07 -3.54 -12.60
C PHE A 427 19.11 -5.04 -12.94
N THR A 428 19.57 -5.90 -12.03
CA THR A 428 19.49 -7.36 -12.24
C THR A 428 18.07 -7.93 -12.17
N ALA A 429 17.11 -7.14 -11.67
CA ALA A 429 15.73 -7.54 -11.43
C ALA A 429 14.71 -6.73 -12.25
N ILE A 430 15.15 -5.88 -13.20
CA ILE A 430 14.25 -5.09 -14.06
C ILE A 430 13.22 -5.97 -14.77
N SER A 431 13.60 -7.18 -15.20
CA SER A 431 12.65 -8.13 -15.82
C SER A 431 11.49 -8.50 -14.91
N ASN A 432 11.70 -8.54 -13.59
CA ASN A 432 10.65 -8.84 -12.62
C ASN A 432 9.70 -7.65 -12.48
N GLU A 433 10.22 -6.41 -12.48
CA GLU A 433 9.41 -5.19 -12.48
C GLU A 433 8.59 -5.03 -13.77
N VAL A 434 9.17 -5.42 -14.92
CA VAL A 434 8.46 -5.48 -16.21
C VAL A 434 7.28 -6.45 -16.13
N ASN A 435 7.47 -7.64 -15.56
CA ASN A 435 6.39 -8.63 -15.41
C ASN A 435 5.33 -8.14 -14.41
N PHE A 436 5.74 -7.50 -13.32
CA PHE A 436 4.82 -6.93 -12.33
C PHE A 436 3.94 -5.83 -12.93
N ASN A 437 4.53 -4.88 -13.67
CA ASN A 437 3.75 -3.85 -14.36
C ASN A 437 2.70 -4.47 -15.30
N ARG A 438 3.08 -5.47 -16.09
CA ARG A 438 2.14 -6.16 -16.99
C ARG A 438 1.01 -6.85 -16.25
N SER A 439 1.31 -7.43 -15.08
CA SER A 439 0.31 -8.15 -14.29
C SER A 439 -0.71 -7.22 -13.63
N GLN A 440 -0.45 -5.91 -13.52
CA GLN A 440 -1.39 -4.92 -12.99
C GLN A 440 -2.49 -4.49 -13.98
N LEU A 441 -2.34 -4.81 -15.28
CA LEU A 441 -3.24 -4.34 -16.34
C LEU A 441 -4.70 -4.75 -16.09
N GLU A 442 -4.95 -6.00 -15.70
CA GLU A 442 -6.31 -6.51 -15.48
C GLU A 442 -6.97 -5.81 -14.28
N GLY A 443 -6.27 -5.68 -13.16
CA GLY A 443 -6.77 -4.97 -11.98
C GLY A 443 -7.10 -3.51 -12.27
N LEU A 444 -6.26 -2.82 -13.07
CA LEU A 444 -6.52 -1.44 -13.48
C LEU A 444 -7.73 -1.32 -14.42
N ASN A 445 -7.90 -2.26 -15.35
CA ASN A 445 -9.09 -2.32 -16.21
C ASN A 445 -10.37 -2.53 -15.39
N SER A 446 -10.31 -3.42 -14.40
CA SER A 446 -11.40 -3.72 -13.49
C SER A 446 -11.80 -2.48 -12.66
N ALA A 447 -10.81 -1.80 -12.07
CA ALA A 447 -11.02 -0.56 -11.34
C ALA A 447 -11.61 0.54 -12.23
N HIS A 448 -11.09 0.72 -13.45
CA HIS A 448 -11.59 1.70 -14.41
C HIS A 448 -13.07 1.42 -14.80
N ALA A 449 -13.40 0.18 -15.13
CA ALA A 449 -14.77 -0.23 -15.45
C ALA A 449 -15.72 0.04 -14.27
N ARG A 450 -15.25 -0.23 -13.05
CA ARG A 450 -16.02 0.00 -11.82
C ARG A 450 -16.29 1.49 -11.57
N LEU A 451 -15.29 2.34 -11.77
CA LEU A 451 -15.44 3.79 -11.65
C LEU A 451 -16.48 4.32 -12.65
N LYS A 452 -16.57 3.76 -13.87
CA LYS A 452 -17.63 4.07 -14.84
C LYS A 452 -19.00 3.61 -14.34
N GLN A 453 -19.12 2.37 -13.88
CA GLN A 453 -20.39 1.81 -13.39
C GLN A 453 -20.96 2.63 -12.22
N TYR A 454 -20.09 3.11 -11.31
CA TYR A 454 -20.50 4.00 -10.23
C TYR A 454 -20.82 5.43 -10.68
N LYS A 455 -20.67 5.76 -11.97
CA LYS A 455 -20.84 7.13 -12.51
C LYS A 455 -19.94 8.13 -11.76
N ILE A 456 -18.73 7.70 -11.44
CA ILE A 456 -17.67 8.56 -10.89
C ILE A 456 -16.96 9.27 -12.04
N ILE A 457 -16.76 8.53 -13.13
CA ILE A 457 -16.32 9.04 -14.43
C ILE A 457 -17.44 8.86 -15.46
N ALA A 458 -17.49 9.76 -16.44
CA ALA A 458 -18.45 9.65 -17.53
C ALA A 458 -18.11 8.49 -18.47
N GLU A 459 -19.09 7.99 -19.22
CA GLU A 459 -18.93 6.85 -20.14
C GLU A 459 -17.82 7.10 -21.18
N ASP A 460 -17.70 8.34 -21.65
CA ASP A 460 -16.72 8.81 -22.64
C ASP A 460 -15.39 9.29 -22.04
N ASP A 461 -15.25 9.32 -20.71
CA ASP A 461 -14.08 9.91 -20.06
C ASP A 461 -12.93 8.89 -19.96
N SER A 462 -12.40 8.49 -21.12
CA SER A 462 -11.15 7.72 -21.22
C SER A 462 -9.93 8.51 -20.75
N SER A 463 -10.11 9.74 -20.24
CA SER A 463 -9.02 10.63 -19.87
C SER A 463 -8.64 10.56 -18.39
N LEU A 464 -9.49 10.01 -17.52
CA LEU A 464 -9.17 9.91 -16.10
C LEU A 464 -8.15 8.80 -15.81
N VAL A 465 -8.41 7.60 -16.31
CA VAL A 465 -7.56 6.42 -16.09
C VAL A 465 -7.07 5.90 -17.44
N ASP A 466 -5.77 6.05 -17.70
CA ASP A 466 -5.11 5.46 -18.87
C ASP A 466 -4.62 4.06 -18.53
N ILE A 467 -5.44 3.08 -18.91
CA ILE A 467 -5.20 1.65 -18.66
C ILE A 467 -3.95 1.09 -19.37
N PHE A 468 -3.38 1.81 -20.35
CA PHE A 468 -2.19 1.33 -21.09
C PHE A 468 -0.87 1.72 -20.44
N VAL A 469 -0.91 2.56 -19.40
CA VAL A 469 0.29 3.02 -18.71
C VAL A 469 1.17 1.89 -18.16
N PRO A 470 0.64 0.81 -17.56
CA PRO A 470 1.49 -0.28 -17.08
C PRO A 470 2.35 -0.93 -18.18
N GLU A 471 1.83 -1.09 -19.41
CA GLU A 471 2.63 -1.59 -20.53
C GLU A 471 3.67 -0.54 -20.98
N ARG A 472 3.32 0.75 -20.99
CA ARG A 472 4.29 1.82 -21.30
C ARG A 472 5.42 1.88 -20.26
N ASP A 473 5.09 1.69 -18.99
CA ASP A 473 6.07 1.63 -17.90
C ASP A 473 7.00 0.42 -18.06
N ALA A 474 6.45 -0.76 -18.37
CA ALA A 474 7.23 -1.95 -18.70
C ALA A 474 8.19 -1.74 -19.90
N LEU A 475 7.72 -1.06 -20.96
CA LEU A 475 8.56 -0.68 -22.10
C LEU A 475 9.67 0.30 -21.70
N ASN A 476 9.37 1.30 -20.87
CA ASN A 476 10.33 2.30 -20.42
C ASN A 476 11.37 1.73 -19.45
N LEU A 477 11.00 0.78 -18.59
CA LEU A 477 11.95 0.03 -17.76
C LEU A 477 12.89 -0.84 -18.62
N THR A 478 12.35 -1.47 -19.67
CA THR A 478 13.16 -2.22 -20.64
C THR A 478 14.12 -1.29 -21.39
N ALA A 479 13.63 -0.13 -21.83
CA ALA A 479 14.44 0.89 -22.50
C ALA A 479 15.54 1.43 -21.57
N LEU A 480 15.25 1.63 -20.28
CA LEU A 480 16.24 2.05 -19.28
C LEU A 480 17.36 1.03 -19.14
N ASP A 481 17.04 -0.26 -19.05
CA ASP A 481 18.04 -1.33 -18.95
C ASP A 481 18.93 -1.40 -20.21
N VAL A 482 18.32 -1.27 -21.40
CA VAL A 482 19.07 -1.20 -22.66
C VAL A 482 19.99 0.01 -22.66
N PHE A 483 19.48 1.20 -22.33
CA PHE A 483 20.27 2.44 -22.26
C PHE A 483 21.44 2.29 -21.27
N TYR A 484 21.19 1.81 -20.06
CA TYR A 484 22.21 1.55 -19.04
C TYR A 484 23.34 0.63 -19.56
N LYS A 485 22.99 -0.43 -20.31
CA LYS A 485 23.96 -1.37 -20.89
C LYS A 485 24.81 -0.78 -22.02
N THR A 486 24.36 0.30 -22.67
CA THR A 486 25.16 1.02 -23.68
C THR A 486 26.18 1.99 -23.08
N LEU A 487 26.01 2.36 -21.81
CA LEU A 487 26.91 3.29 -21.12
C LEU A 487 28.20 2.59 -20.67
N ASP A 488 29.31 3.34 -20.66
CA ASP A 488 30.52 2.92 -19.98
C ASP A 488 30.32 2.85 -18.45
N LYS A 489 31.26 2.22 -17.73
CA LYS A 489 31.12 1.97 -16.28
C LYS A 489 30.96 3.25 -15.44
N GLU A 490 31.63 4.35 -15.82
CA GLU A 490 31.53 5.60 -15.08
C GLU A 490 30.17 6.25 -15.31
N LYS A 491 29.68 6.28 -16.55
CA LYS A 491 28.33 6.77 -16.86
C LYS A 491 27.24 5.88 -16.27
N GLN A 492 27.44 4.57 -16.19
CA GLN A 492 26.52 3.67 -15.47
C GLN A 492 26.40 4.06 -13.99
N LYS A 493 27.52 4.38 -13.35
CA LYS A 493 27.55 4.86 -11.96
C LYS A 493 26.85 6.20 -11.80
N ASP A 494 27.11 7.14 -12.70
CA ASP A 494 26.44 8.44 -12.68
C ASP A 494 24.93 8.33 -12.93
N LEU A 495 24.48 7.46 -13.85
CA LEU A 495 23.04 7.24 -14.08
C LEU A 495 22.37 6.68 -12.82
N ILE A 496 22.96 5.68 -12.16
CA ILE A 496 22.42 5.14 -10.90
C ILE A 496 22.36 6.22 -9.83
N LYS A 497 23.38 7.07 -9.74
CA LYS A 497 23.42 8.20 -8.81
C LYS A 497 22.26 9.16 -9.07
N GLU A 498 22.04 9.57 -10.32
CA GLU A 498 20.90 10.42 -10.69
C GLU A 498 19.54 9.77 -10.36
N LEU A 499 19.39 8.46 -10.62
CA LEU A 499 18.16 7.71 -10.35
C LEU A 499 17.86 7.62 -8.85
N VAL A 500 18.87 7.29 -8.02
CA VAL A 500 18.69 7.26 -6.56
C VAL A 500 18.35 8.64 -6.02
N LEU A 501 19.00 9.69 -6.54
CA LEU A 501 18.67 11.06 -6.17
C LEU A 501 17.20 11.40 -6.49
N SER A 502 16.65 10.92 -7.60
CA SER A 502 15.23 11.13 -7.92
C SER A 502 14.28 10.52 -6.87
N VAL A 503 14.62 9.36 -6.30
CA VAL A 503 13.85 8.70 -5.21
C VAL A 503 14.00 9.44 -3.88
N VAL A 504 15.16 10.05 -3.62
CA VAL A 504 15.36 10.92 -2.46
C VAL A 504 14.50 12.19 -2.58
N LEU A 505 14.31 12.70 -3.80
CA LEU A 505 13.63 13.95 -4.12
C LEU A 505 12.14 13.78 -4.50
N GLN A 506 11.57 12.60 -4.29
CA GLN A 506 10.15 12.36 -4.56
C GLN A 506 9.25 13.38 -3.82
N ALA A 507 8.09 13.70 -4.40
CA ALA A 507 7.25 14.82 -3.97
C ALA A 507 6.83 14.74 -2.48
N GLY A 508 6.62 13.54 -1.96
CA GLY A 508 6.22 13.32 -0.58
C GLY A 508 7.29 13.69 0.43
N ALA A 509 8.57 13.55 0.07
CA ALA A 509 9.66 14.05 0.91
C ALA A 509 9.62 15.58 1.03
N ILE A 510 9.02 16.27 0.05
CA ILE A 510 8.78 17.72 0.11
C ILE A 510 7.51 18.01 0.93
N TYR A 511 6.44 17.23 0.75
CA TYR A 511 5.19 17.39 1.52
C TYR A 511 5.38 17.26 3.03
N ILE A 512 6.29 16.38 3.51
CA ILE A 512 6.66 16.28 4.94
C ILE A 512 7.10 17.64 5.51
N MET A 513 7.78 18.45 4.71
CA MET A 513 8.30 19.75 5.17
C MET A 513 7.24 20.86 5.19
N GLN A 514 6.04 20.61 4.64
CA GLN A 514 4.95 21.57 4.49
C GLN A 514 3.84 21.28 5.52
N ALA A 515 3.55 22.23 6.41
CA ALA A 515 2.62 22.02 7.53
C ALA A 515 1.15 21.81 7.10
N ASP A 516 0.80 22.27 5.90
CA ASP A 516 -0.51 22.12 5.26
C ASP A 516 -0.65 20.80 4.47
N LYS A 517 0.47 20.21 4.03
CA LYS A 517 0.49 18.99 3.21
C LYS A 517 1.07 17.74 3.90
N GLY A 518 1.59 17.88 5.10
CA GLY A 518 2.12 16.77 5.91
C GLY A 518 2.16 17.12 7.40
N TYR A 519 3.14 16.59 8.12
CA TYR A 519 3.44 16.97 9.50
C TYR A 519 4.83 17.59 9.53
N LYS A 520 4.95 18.83 9.98
CA LYS A 520 6.27 19.43 10.19
C LYS A 520 6.84 18.86 11.49
N PRO A 521 7.93 18.07 11.47
CA PRO A 521 8.59 17.69 12.72
C PRO A 521 9.04 18.98 13.40
N ALA A 522 8.83 19.09 14.72
CA ALA A 522 9.55 20.11 15.47
C ALA A 522 11.04 19.91 15.19
N ALA A 523 11.77 21.00 14.86
CA ALA A 523 13.19 20.90 14.62
C ALA A 523 13.82 20.13 15.80
N PRO A 524 14.63 19.07 15.55
CA PRO A 524 15.26 18.35 16.63
C PRO A 524 15.99 19.38 17.49
N ALA A 525 15.69 19.40 18.79
CA ALA A 525 16.40 20.26 19.72
C ALA A 525 17.88 19.92 19.55
N VAL A 526 18.65 20.87 19.01
CA VAL A 526 20.10 20.73 18.89
C VAL A 526 20.58 20.37 20.29
N PRO A 527 21.22 19.20 20.50
CA PRO A 527 21.83 18.95 21.79
C PRO A 527 22.83 20.07 22.00
N ILE A 528 22.55 20.96 22.95
CA ILE A 528 23.52 21.94 23.40
C ILE A 528 24.65 21.11 23.97
N VAL A 529 25.72 20.95 23.20
CA VAL A 529 27.00 20.51 23.72
C VAL A 529 27.49 21.66 24.59
N THR A 530 27.00 21.71 25.83
CA THR A 530 27.69 22.46 26.87
C THR A 530 28.99 21.71 27.11
N ALA A 531 30.06 22.22 26.53
CA ALA A 531 31.40 21.87 26.95
C ALA A 531 31.51 22.19 28.45
N GLN A 532 31.35 21.17 29.30
CA GLN A 532 31.77 21.28 30.69
C GLN A 532 33.30 21.18 30.73
N PRO A 533 34.00 22.11 31.38
CA PRO A 533 35.43 21.96 31.62
C PRO A 533 35.66 20.82 32.61
N SER A 534 36.66 20.01 32.30
CA SER A 534 37.24 19.02 33.19
C SER A 534 37.66 19.63 34.53
N CYS A 535 37.14 19.11 35.63
CA CYS A 535 37.75 19.22 36.94
C CYS A 535 37.75 17.85 37.62
N TYR A 536 38.97 17.33 37.84
CA TYR A 536 39.28 16.22 38.73
C TYR A 536 38.78 16.50 40.16
N SER A 537 38.25 15.48 40.85
CA SER A 537 38.84 14.94 42.10
C SER A 537 37.93 13.93 42.81
N GLY A 538 38.51 12.76 43.11
CA GLY A 538 38.44 12.14 44.44
C GLY A 538 37.29 11.19 44.79
N GLY A 539 37.66 9.94 45.08
CA GLY A 539 37.12 9.23 46.26
C GLY A 539 36.30 7.96 46.01
N PHE A 540 36.92 6.80 46.31
CA PHE A 540 36.44 5.63 47.09
C PHE A 540 34.90 5.39 47.19
N CYS A 541 34.33 4.17 47.06
CA CYS A 541 34.72 2.90 47.67
C CYS A 541 33.75 1.76 47.23
N MET A 542 34.27 0.51 47.18
CA MET A 542 33.67 -0.82 47.47
C MET A 542 32.41 -1.38 46.73
N PHE A 543 32.65 -2.44 45.93
CA PHE A 543 32.03 -3.80 45.80
C PHE A 543 30.72 -4.18 46.56
N PRO A 544 29.97 -5.26 46.19
CA PRO A 544 30.38 -6.43 45.38
C PRO A 544 29.39 -7.01 44.34
N ARG A 545 29.97 -7.94 43.56
CA ARG A 545 29.36 -9.03 42.78
C ARG A 545 28.37 -9.90 43.59
N ALA A 546 27.38 -10.46 42.90
CA ALA A 546 26.92 -11.83 43.13
C ALA A 546 26.52 -12.51 41.81
N ILE A 547 26.85 -13.79 41.72
CA ILE A 547 26.88 -14.69 40.56
C ILE A 547 25.88 -15.83 40.79
N ALA A 548 25.27 -16.29 39.68
CA ALA A 548 24.72 -17.64 39.37
C ALA A 548 23.51 -18.22 40.11
N SER A 549 22.49 -18.69 39.37
CA SER A 549 22.41 -20.05 38.77
C SER A 549 20.96 -20.30 38.28
N VAL A 550 20.74 -20.50 36.97
CA VAL A 550 20.36 -21.75 36.28
C VAL A 550 19.26 -22.59 36.95
N SER A 551 18.11 -22.67 36.30
CA SER A 551 17.45 -23.96 36.04
C SER A 551 16.74 -23.98 34.68
N HIS A 552 16.92 -25.09 33.97
CA HIS A 552 16.35 -25.42 32.66
C HIS A 552 14.83 -25.67 32.75
N SER A 553 14.05 -25.20 31.78
CA SER A 553 12.97 -26.02 31.21
C SER A 553 12.80 -25.68 29.73
N ALA A 554 12.73 -26.74 28.93
CA ALA A 554 12.62 -26.70 27.48
C ALA A 554 11.20 -26.31 27.07
N ALA A 555 11.07 -25.37 26.13
CA ALA A 555 9.91 -25.24 25.28
C ALA A 555 10.37 -24.82 23.88
N THR A 556 9.95 -25.63 22.93
CA THR A 556 10.33 -25.75 21.53
C THR A 556 10.14 -24.46 20.73
N LEU A 557 11.17 -24.07 19.97
CA LEU A 557 11.05 -23.19 18.83
C LEU A 557 10.26 -23.90 17.72
N GLU A 558 9.17 -23.30 17.26
CA GLU A 558 8.62 -23.58 15.93
C GLU A 558 9.12 -22.52 14.96
N ILE A 559 9.75 -23.03 13.91
CA ILE A 559 10.40 -22.37 12.77
C ILE A 559 9.67 -22.87 11.52
N ASP A 560 9.58 -22.00 10.52
CA ASP A 560 9.35 -22.27 9.08
C ASP A 560 7.93 -22.72 8.66
N GLU A 561 7.39 -22.49 7.46
CA GLU A 561 7.94 -22.20 6.13
C GLU A 561 6.69 -21.91 5.25
N PHE A 562 6.59 -20.85 4.44
CA PHE A 562 5.69 -20.91 3.27
C PHE A 562 6.24 -20.12 2.07
N LYS A 563 6.12 -20.78 0.91
CA LYS A 563 7.06 -20.80 -0.19
C LYS A 563 6.75 -19.77 -1.27
N LEU A 564 7.84 -19.25 -1.84
CA LEU A 564 7.94 -18.72 -3.20
C LEU A 564 7.54 -19.82 -4.20
N ARG A 565 6.55 -19.52 -5.02
CA ARG A 565 6.64 -19.66 -6.48
C ARG A 565 6.03 -18.42 -7.11
#